data_AF-A0A0G2IWE9-F1
#
_entry.id   AF-A0A0G2IWE9-F1
#
_cell.length_a   1.000
_cell.length_b   1.000
_cell.length_c   1.000
_cell.angle_alpha   90.00
_cell.angle_beta   90.00
_cell.angle_gamma   90.00
#
_symmetry.space_group_name_H-M   'P 1'
#
loop_
_entity.id
_entity.type
_entity.pdbx_description
1 polymer ?
#
loop_
_entity_poly.entity_id
_entity_poly.type
_entity_poly.pdbx_seq_one_letter_code
_entity_poly.pdbx_strand_id
1 'polypeptide(L)' 'MAASNTRNKQVLQDNVQARRQALMDSLQARAHLAHRNGDVSARQALYREAVALGLPLDCLDP' A
#
# COMPACT_ATOMS: atom_id res chain seq x y z
N MET A 1 -15.69 32.55 5.41
CA MET A 1 -14.50 31.89 6.01
C MET A 1 -14.55 30.34 6.02
N ALA A 2 -15.53 29.67 5.38
CA ALA A 2 -15.63 28.19 5.41
C ALA A 2 -14.80 27.46 4.34
N ALA A 3 -14.45 28.11 3.22
CA ALA A 3 -13.83 27.46 2.06
C ALA A 3 -12.41 26.92 2.29
N SER A 4 -11.63 27.54 3.18
CA SER A 4 -10.24 27.12 3.46
C SER A 4 -10.16 25.81 4.24
N ASN A 5 -11.19 25.47 5.02
CA ASN A 5 -11.19 24.27 5.85
C ASN A 5 -11.52 23.01 5.04
N THR A 6 -12.38 23.15 4.03
CA THR A 6 -12.72 22.05 3.10
C THR A 6 -11.54 21.71 2.19
N ARG A 7 -10.83 22.72 1.67
CA ARG A 7 -9.66 22.53 0.81
C ARG A 7 -8.50 21.83 1.54
N ASN A 8 -8.23 22.19 2.80
CA ASN A 8 -7.22 21.53 3.61
C ASN A 8 -7.55 20.06 3.88
N LYS A 9 -8.82 19.75 4.19
CA LYS A 9 -9.27 18.35 4.37
C LYS A 9 -9.10 17.52 3.10
N GLN A 10 -9.35 18.13 1.95
CA GLN A 10 -9.22 17.46 0.65
C GLN A 10 -7.76 17.15 0.31
N VAL A 11 -6.85 18.12 0.46
CA VAL A 11 -5.40 17.91 0.27
C VAL A 11 -4.84 16.86 1.24
N LEU A 12 -5.37 16.79 2.46
CA LEU A 12 -4.97 15.76 3.42
C LEU A 12 -5.42 14.36 2.98
N GLN A 13 -6.65 14.24 2.47
CA GLN A 13 -7.18 12.98 1.92
C GLN A 13 -6.39 12.54 0.69
N ASP A 14 -6.10 13.46 -0.23
CA ASP A 14 -5.29 13.20 -1.42
C ASP A 14 -3.88 12.72 -1.05
N ASN A 15 -3.25 13.32 -0.03
CA ASN A 15 -1.95 12.88 0.48
C ASN A 15 -2.01 11.49 1.11
N VAL A 16 -3.05 11.20 1.88
CA VAL A 16 -3.24 9.87 2.50
C VAL A 16 -3.45 8.82 1.42
N GLN A 17 -4.24 9.12 0.38
CA GLN A 17 -4.44 8.23 -0.76
C GLN A 17 -3.15 8.01 -1.56
N ALA A 18 -2.41 9.07 -1.88
CA ALA A 18 -1.14 8.97 -2.59
C ALA A 18 -0.10 8.15 -1.80
N ARG A 19 -0.04 8.37 -0.48
CA ARG A 19 0.84 7.60 0.41
C ARG A 19 0.43 6.13 0.49
N ARG A 20 -0.87 5.84 0.52
CA ARG A 20 -1.40 4.48 0.47
C ARG A 20 -1.05 3.79 -0.85
N GLN A 21 -1.18 4.48 -1.98
CA GLN A 21 -0.82 3.96 -3.29
C GLN A 21 0.67 3.62 -3.39
N ALA A 22 1.55 4.54 -2.98
CA ALA A 22 3.00 4.29 -2.99
C ALA A 22 3.39 3.10 -2.11
N LEU A 23 2.69 2.89 -1.00
CA LEU A 23 2.91 1.74 -0.10
C LEU A 23 2.47 0.42 -0.76
N MET A 24 1.33 0.42 -1.46
CA MET A 24 0.88 -0.74 -2.24
C MET A 24 1.87 -1.09 -3.35
N ASP A 25 2.30 -0.10 -4.14
CA ASP A 25 3.25 -0.31 -5.23
C ASP A 25 4.58 -0.88 -4.71
N SER A 26 5.05 -0.38 -3.56
CA SER A 26 6.28 -0.86 -2.91
C SER A 26 6.15 -2.30 -2.41
N LEU A 27 5.03 -2.65 -1.77
CA LEU A 27 4.76 -4.01 -1.30
C LEU A 27 4.66 -4.99 -2.46
N GLN A 28 3.97 -4.62 -3.54
CA GLN A 28 3.84 -5.44 -4.74
C GLN A 28 5.21 -5.67 -5.41
N ALA A 29 6.04 -4.63 -5.54
CA ALA A 29 7.39 -4.79 -6.07
C ALA A 29 8.23 -5.75 -5.21
N ARG A 30 8.17 -5.63 -3.88
CA ARG A 30 8.87 -6.53 -2.95
C ARG A 30 8.36 -7.97 -3.06
N ALA A 31 7.06 -8.16 -3.22
CA ALA A 31 6.47 -9.49 -3.36
C ALA A 31 6.85 -10.16 -4.67
N HIS A 32 6.88 -9.41 -5.78
CA HIS A 32 7.38 -9.91 -7.07
C HIS A 32 8.87 -10.30 -6.98
N LEU A 33 9.70 -9.49 -6.31
CA LEU A 33 11.11 -9.82 -6.10
C LEU A 33 11.27 -11.06 -5.22
N ALA A 34 10.53 -11.17 -4.12
CA ALA A 34 10.53 -12.34 -3.26
C ALA A 34 10.11 -13.60 -4.04
N HIS A 35 9.08 -13.49 -4.89
CA HIS A 35 8.63 -14.58 -5.76
C HIS A 35 9.71 -15.01 -6.76
N ARG A 36 10.35 -14.04 -7.43
CA ARG A 36 11.47 -14.31 -8.37
C ARG A 36 12.66 -14.98 -7.69
N ASN A 37 12.93 -14.61 -6.44
CA ASN A 37 14.00 -15.20 -5.65
C ASN A 37 13.62 -16.56 -5.03
N GLY A 38 12.36 -17.00 -5.15
CA GLY A 38 11.86 -18.20 -4.50
C GLY A 38 11.73 -18.07 -2.98
N ASP A 39 11.76 -16.86 -2.44
CA ASP A 39 11.67 -16.60 -1.00
C ASP A 39 10.21 -16.58 -0.53
N VAL A 40 9.71 -17.79 -0.27
CA VAL A 40 8.33 -18.03 0.21
C VAL A 40 8.09 -17.35 1.56
N SER A 41 9.10 -17.32 2.44
CA SER A 41 9.02 -16.71 3.77
C SER A 41 8.84 -15.20 3.67
N ALA A 42 9.65 -14.53 2.83
CA ALA A 42 9.52 -13.10 2.58
C ALA A 42 8.17 -12.75 1.97
N ARG A 43 7.68 -13.55 1.02
CA ARG A 43 6.34 -13.36 0.43
C ARG A 43 5.23 -13.48 1.48
N GLN A 44 5.32 -14.47 2.37
CA GLN A 44 4.31 -14.67 3.42
C GLN A 44 4.34 -13.55 4.48
N ALA A 45 5.52 -13.01 4.79
CA ALA A 45 5.66 -11.84 5.65
C ALA A 45 5.02 -10.59 5.03
N LEU A 46 5.29 -10.33 3.74
CA LEU A 46 4.70 -9.21 3.00
C LEU A 46 3.18 -9.31 2.91
N TYR A 47 2.64 -10.51 2.71
CA TYR A 47 1.20 -10.75 2.74
C TYR A 47 0.60 -10.40 4.10
N ARG A 48 1.23 -10.83 5.21
CA ARG A 48 0.78 -10.49 6.57
C ARG A 48 0.84 -9.00 6.84
N GLU A 49 1.90 -8.31 6.38
CA GLU A 49 2.01 -6.86 6.47
C GLU A 49 0.87 -6.16 5.71
N ALA A 50 0.54 -6.60 4.50
CA ALA A 50 -0.55 -6.04 3.72
C ALA A 50 -1.93 -6.25 4.37
N VAL A 51 -2.17 -7.43 4.95
CA VAL A 51 -3.38 -7.72 5.74
C VAL A 51 -3.48 -6.79 6.94
N ALA A 52 -2.39 -6.63 7.70
CA ALA A 52 -2.35 -5.77 8.88
C ALA A 52 -2.60 -4.29 8.53
N LEU A 53 -2.21 -3.87 7.33
CA LEU A 53 -2.43 -2.53 6.81
C LEU A 53 -3.80 -2.33 6.13
N GLY A 54 -4.63 -3.38 6.05
CA GLY A 54 -5.94 -3.32 5.38
C GLY A 54 -5.82 -2.97 3.90
N LEU A 55 -4.73 -3.41 3.26
CA LEU A 55 -4.49 -3.22 1.84
C LEU A 55 -5.15 -4.37 1.05
N PRO A 56 -5.71 -4.09 -0.14
CA PRO A 56 -6.26 -5.13 -1.00
C PRO A 56 -5.17 -6.12 -1.37
N LEU A 57 -5.44 -7.41 -1.11
CA LEU A 57 -4.47 -8.49 -1.27
C LEU A 57 -4.35 -8.94 -2.73
N ASP A 58 -5.26 -8.52 -3.60
CA ASP A 58 -5.20 -8.73 -5.05
C ASP A 58 -3.89 -8.22 -5.68
N CYS A 59 -3.24 -7.21 -5.08
CA CYS A 59 -1.94 -6.71 -5.55
C CYS A 59 -0.77 -7.67 -5.22
N LEU A 60 -0.99 -8.71 -4.41
CA LEU A 60 0.03 -9.65 -3.93
C LEU A 60 -0.26 -11.10 -4.34
N ASP A 61 -1.32 -11.31 -5.14
CA ASP A 61 -1.66 -12.60 -5.73
C ASP A 61 -0.62 -12.97 -6.83
N PRO A 62 -0.21 -14.25 -6.93
CA PRO A 62 0.88 -14.68 -7.81
C PRO A 62 0.60 -14.57 -9.30
#